data_AF-A0AA96TSZ9-F1
#
_entry.id   AF-A0AA96TSZ9-F1
#
_cell.length_a   1.000
_cell.length_b   1.000
_cell.length_c   1.000
_cell.angle_alpha   90.00
_cell.angle_beta   90.00
_cell.angle_gamma   90.00
#
_symmetry.space_group_name_H-M   'P 1'
#
loop_
_entity.id
_entity.type
_entity.pdbx_description
1 polymer ?
#
loop_
_entity_poly.entity_id
_entity_poly.type
_entity_poly.pdbx_seq_one_letter_code
_entity_poly.pdbx_strand_id
1 'polypeptide(L)'
;MRVLVVLVAAALLLSGCSLEREWKGDLAFKVTKVNPPYTDKSDKAKPAYVNLDLDQAEPDSVSPLGKKHGADLDRFPSDVAVGDQVVCAVRQYDANGFDGGNVEVTIGPCRRP
;
A
#
# COMPACT_ATOMS: atom_id res chain seq x y z
N MET A 1 30.10 52.38 8.54
CA MET A 1 30.70 51.02 8.64
C MET A 1 29.70 50.04 8.05
N ARG A 2 30.11 49.28 7.03
CA ARG A 2 29.33 48.21 6.41
C ARG A 2 29.54 46.94 7.22
N VAL A 3 28.47 46.22 7.55
CA VAL A 3 28.51 44.75 7.72
C VAL A 3 27.28 44.18 7.02
N LEU A 4 27.56 43.20 6.15
CA LEU A 4 26.67 42.49 5.24
C LEU A 4 25.82 41.41 5.93
N VAL A 5 24.62 41.18 5.36
CA VAL A 5 24.02 39.89 4.90
C VAL A 5 23.96 38.74 5.93
N VAL A 6 22.82 38.06 6.15
CA VAL A 6 22.44 36.83 5.43
C VAL A 6 20.91 36.63 5.38
N LEU A 7 20.40 36.54 4.14
CA LEU A 7 19.12 35.90 3.80
C LEU A 7 19.21 34.41 4.13
N VAL A 8 18.35 33.90 5.01
CA VAL A 8 18.14 32.45 5.15
C VAL A 8 16.87 32.08 4.41
N ALA A 9 17.05 31.69 3.16
CA ALA A 9 16.12 30.84 2.43
C ALA A 9 16.44 29.38 2.78
N ALA A 10 15.51 28.68 3.44
CA ALA A 10 15.40 27.21 3.54
C ALA A 10 14.11 26.93 4.37
N ALA A 11 13.18 26.04 4.01
CA ALA A 11 13.39 24.76 3.39
C ALA A 11 12.13 24.23 2.64
N LEU A 12 12.37 23.83 1.39
CA LEU A 12 11.98 22.53 0.83
C LEU A 12 10.48 22.18 0.73
N LEU A 13 9.78 22.82 -0.20
CA LEU A 13 8.76 22.11 -0.99
C LEU A 13 9.48 21.24 -2.02
N LEU A 14 10.04 20.12 -1.56
CA LEU A 14 10.43 19.02 -2.43
C LEU A 14 9.16 18.25 -2.80
N SER A 15 8.35 18.78 -3.71
CA SER A 15 7.55 17.93 -4.58
C SER A 15 8.55 17.19 -5.46
N GLY A 16 9.04 16.06 -4.95
CA GLY A 16 10.08 15.26 -5.55
C GLY A 16 9.73 14.89 -6.99
N CYS A 17 10.55 15.39 -7.90
CA CYS A 17 10.62 14.93 -9.28
C CYS A 17 11.03 13.45 -9.31
N SER A 18 10.11 12.57 -9.72
CA SER A 18 10.33 11.35 -10.53
C SER A 18 11.57 10.48 -10.26
N LEU A 19 11.84 10.06 -9.01
CA LEU A 19 12.96 9.16 -8.71
C LEU A 19 12.67 8.08 -7.62
N GLU A 20 11.43 7.69 -7.40
CA GLU A 20 11.13 6.63 -6.42
C GLU A 20 10.56 5.39 -7.15
N ARG A 21 11.41 4.38 -7.33
CA ARG A 21 11.03 3.01 -7.81
C ARG A 21 10.09 2.28 -6.84
N GLU A 22 9.73 2.93 -5.75
CA GLU A 22 9.00 2.38 -4.62
C GLU A 22 8.09 3.47 -4.06
N TRP A 23 6.80 3.18 -3.96
CA TRP A 23 5.82 4.03 -3.31
C TRP A 23 5.35 3.39 -2.00
N LYS A 24 5.11 4.22 -0.97
CA LYS A 24 4.53 3.81 0.30
C LYS A 24 3.44 4.78 0.73
N GLY A 25 2.35 4.26 1.26
CA GLY A 25 1.30 5.07 1.85
C GLY A 25 0.28 4.25 2.61
N ASP A 26 -0.50 4.91 3.46
CA ASP A 26 -1.64 4.30 4.12
C ASP A 26 -2.89 4.51 3.25
N LEU A 27 -3.62 3.43 2.98
CA LEU A 27 -4.85 3.46 2.19
C LEU A 27 -6.01 2.85 2.98
N ALA A 28 -7.19 3.47 2.86
CA ALA A 28 -8.44 2.96 3.39
C ALA A 28 -9.03 1.90 2.45
N PHE A 29 -9.41 0.77 3.02
CA PHE A 29 -10.02 -0.34 2.32
C PHE A 29 -11.30 -0.79 3.04
N LYS A 30 -12.23 -1.32 2.25
CA LYS A 30 -13.39 -2.07 2.73
C LYS A 30 -13.16 -3.56 2.56
N VAL A 31 -13.42 -4.32 3.62
CA VAL A 31 -13.35 -5.78 3.59
C VAL A 31 -14.56 -6.35 2.86
N THR A 32 -14.33 -7.05 1.75
CA THR A 32 -15.41 -7.62 0.92
C THR A 32 -15.57 -9.12 1.11
N LYS A 33 -14.51 -9.82 1.54
CA LYS A 33 -14.57 -11.26 1.83
C LYS A 33 -13.48 -11.67 2.80
N VAL A 34 -13.81 -12.56 3.74
CA VAL A 34 -12.83 -13.30 4.54
C VAL A 34 -12.83 -14.75 4.05
N ASN A 35 -11.68 -15.25 3.59
CA ASN A 35 -11.53 -16.59 3.06
C ASN A 35 -10.80 -17.48 4.06
N PRO A 36 -11.28 -18.70 4.32
CA PRO A 36 -10.57 -19.64 5.18
C PRO A 36 -9.26 -20.10 4.52
N PRO A 37 -8.36 -20.74 5.28
CA PRO A 37 -7.21 -21.45 4.72
C PRO A 37 -7.68 -22.50 3.70
N TYR A 38 -6.87 -22.74 2.68
CA TYR A 38 -7.19 -23.70 1.63
C TYR A 38 -5.93 -24.40 1.11
N THR A 39 -6.10 -25.54 0.45
CA THR A 39 -5.00 -26.21 -0.25
C THR A 39 -5.06 -25.86 -1.73
N ASP A 40 -3.95 -25.41 -2.30
CA ASP A 40 -3.89 -25.09 -3.72
C ASP A 40 -3.77 -26.36 -4.59
N LYS A 41 -3.82 -26.19 -5.92
CA LYS A 41 -3.75 -27.31 -6.88
C LYS A 41 -2.43 -28.08 -6.88
N SER A 42 -1.42 -27.57 -6.17
CA SER A 42 -0.09 -28.19 -6.01
C SER A 42 0.08 -28.80 -4.61
N ASP A 43 -1.02 -29.08 -3.90
CA ASP A 43 -1.06 -29.60 -2.53
C ASP A 43 -0.34 -28.73 -1.48
N LYS A 44 -0.18 -27.42 -1.75
CA LYS A 44 0.39 -26.48 -0.79
C LYS A 44 -0.72 -25.85 0.05
N ALA A 45 -0.57 -25.92 1.37
CA ALA A 45 -1.42 -25.18 2.28
C ALA A 45 -1.22 -23.67 2.12
N LYS A 46 -2.33 -22.94 2.02
CA LYS A 46 -2.40 -21.48 1.94
C LYS A 46 -3.11 -20.94 3.17
N PRO A 47 -2.63 -19.83 3.76
CA PRO A 47 -3.26 -19.23 4.93
C PRO A 47 -4.64 -18.65 4.58
N ALA A 48 -5.40 -18.31 5.62
CA ALA A 48 -6.59 -17.49 5.47
C ALA A 48 -6.21 -16.11 4.93
N TYR A 49 -7.08 -15.52 4.10
CA TYR A 49 -6.82 -14.24 3.46
C TYR A 49 -8.09 -13.42 3.27
N VAL A 50 -7.93 -12.11 3.14
CA VAL A 50 -9.01 -11.13 3.04
C VAL A 50 -9.00 -10.49 1.66
N ASN A 51 -10.18 -10.36 1.05
CA ASN A 51 -10.37 -9.54 -0.14
C ASN A 51 -10.80 -8.13 0.26
N LEU A 52 -10.22 -7.14 -0.41
CA LEU A 52 -10.40 -5.72 -0.15
C LEU A 52 -10.78 -4.97 -1.43
N ASP A 53 -11.63 -3.96 -1.24
CA ASP A 53 -11.88 -2.92 -2.23
C ASP A 53 -11.38 -1.58 -1.65
N LEU A 54 -10.78 -0.74 -2.50
CA LEU A 54 -10.32 0.59 -2.08
C LEU A 54 -11.52 1.45 -1.67
N ASP A 55 -11.48 2.02 -0.47
CA ASP A 55 -12.56 2.84 0.09
C ASP A 55 -12.17 4.32 0.12
N GLN A 56 -11.53 4.76 -0.95
CA GLN A 56 -11.09 6.13 -1.19
C GLN A 56 -10.74 6.31 -2.68
N ALA A 57 -10.39 7.54 -3.08
CA ALA A 57 -9.79 7.77 -4.38
C ALA A 57 -8.42 7.08 -4.48
N GLU A 58 -8.13 6.48 -5.63
CA GLU A 58 -6.81 5.95 -5.95
C GLU A 58 -5.80 7.11 -6.02
N PRO A 59 -4.63 7.01 -5.38
CA PRO A 59 -3.62 8.06 -5.48
C PRO A 59 -3.10 8.22 -6.91
N ASP A 60 -3.02 9.45 -7.43
CA ASP A 60 -2.50 9.72 -8.78
C ASP A 60 -1.00 9.36 -8.95
N SER A 61 -0.29 9.12 -7.85
CA SER A 61 1.14 8.86 -7.80
C SER A 61 1.52 7.37 -7.75
N VAL A 62 0.54 6.46 -7.79
CA VAL A 62 0.78 5.01 -7.80
C VAL A 62 0.50 4.39 -9.16
N SER A 63 1.10 3.23 -9.42
CA SER A 63 0.61 2.38 -10.51
C SER A 63 -0.80 1.90 -10.16
N PRO A 64 -1.71 1.75 -11.15
CA PRO A 64 -3.08 1.36 -10.88
C PRO A 64 -3.15 0.11 -10.01
N LEU A 65 -3.74 0.25 -8.84
CA LEU A 65 -3.86 -0.81 -7.84
C LEU A 65 -4.88 -1.86 -8.33
N GLY A 66 -5.80 -1.45 -9.19
CA GLY A 66 -6.89 -2.30 -9.67
C GLY A 66 -8.03 -2.35 -8.65
N LYS A 67 -9.10 -3.08 -8.98
CA LYS A 67 -10.35 -3.02 -8.18
C LYS A 67 -10.40 -3.98 -7.00
N LYS A 68 -9.53 -5.00 -6.96
CA LYS A 68 -9.61 -6.08 -5.98
C LYS A 68 -8.21 -6.44 -5.48
N HIS A 69 -8.06 -6.41 -4.17
CA HIS A 69 -6.81 -6.77 -3.52
C HIS A 69 -7.00 -7.93 -2.56
N GLY A 70 -5.93 -8.69 -2.34
CA GLY A 70 -5.87 -9.77 -1.36
C GLY A 70 -4.72 -9.55 -0.39
N ALA A 71 -4.93 -9.80 0.89
CA ALA A 71 -3.89 -9.80 1.91
C ALA A 71 -4.12 -10.92 2.92
N ASP A 72 -3.04 -11.47 3.48
CA ASP A 72 -3.12 -12.51 4.50
C ASP A 72 -3.89 -12.01 5.73
N LEU A 73 -4.74 -12.85 6.30
CA LEU A 73 -5.62 -12.49 7.42
C LEU A 73 -4.83 -12.07 8.68
N ASP A 74 -3.60 -12.54 8.83
CA ASP A 74 -2.71 -12.20 9.94
C ASP A 74 -2.24 -10.74 9.94
N ARG A 75 -2.47 -10.01 8.85
CA ARG A 75 -2.16 -8.58 8.73
C ARG A 75 -3.25 -7.67 9.29
N PHE A 76 -4.38 -8.23 9.73
CA PHE A 76 -5.56 -7.50 10.17
C PHE A 76 -5.80 -7.64 11.67
N PRO A 77 -6.65 -6.77 12.26
CA PRO A 77 -7.24 -7.03 13.57
C PRO A 77 -7.92 -8.41 13.62
N SER A 78 -7.82 -9.09 14.76
CA SER A 78 -8.28 -10.48 14.94
C SER A 78 -9.78 -10.69 14.74
N ASP A 79 -10.57 -9.62 14.83
CA ASP A 79 -12.02 -9.60 14.74
C ASP A 79 -12.53 -8.98 13.42
N VAL A 80 -11.66 -8.88 12.40
CA VAL A 80 -12.03 -8.30 11.10
C VAL A 80 -13.17 -9.08 10.44
N ALA A 81 -14.17 -8.37 9.96
CA ALA A 81 -15.36 -8.94 9.32
C ALA A 81 -15.66 -8.29 7.96
N VAL A 82 -16.48 -8.97 7.15
CA VAL A 82 -17.00 -8.40 5.90
C VAL A 82 -17.81 -7.14 6.20
N GLY A 83 -17.51 -6.07 5.47
CA GLY A 83 -18.12 -4.75 5.64
C GLY A 83 -17.26 -3.79 6.46
N ASP A 84 -16.25 -4.27 7.18
CA ASP A 84 -15.36 -3.41 7.97
C ASP A 84 -14.53 -2.49 7.06
N GLN A 85 -14.34 -1.26 7.55
CA GLN A 85 -13.32 -0.35 7.05
C GLN A 85 -12.02 -0.56 7.81
N VAL A 86 -10.90 -0.57 7.10
CA VAL A 86 -9.56 -0.71 7.65
C VAL A 86 -8.59 0.21 6.93
N VAL A 87 -7.57 0.69 7.63
CA VAL A 87 -6.45 1.43 7.04
C VAL A 87 -5.25 0.51 7.01
N CYS A 88 -4.69 0.29 5.82
CA CYS A 88 -3.54 -0.60 5.63
C CYS A 88 -2.35 0.18 5.09
N ALA A 89 -1.16 -0.15 5.62
CA ALA A 89 0.07 0.26 4.98
C ALA A 89 0.20 -0.48 3.64
N VAL A 90 0.44 0.27 2.57
CA VAL A 90 0.63 -0.26 1.22
C VAL A 90 1.99 0.15 0.71
N ARG A 91 2.68 -0.82 0.12
CA ARG A 91 3.97 -0.62 -0.54
C ARG A 91 3.85 -1.12 -1.98
N GLN A 92 4.14 -0.26 -2.95
CA GLN A 92 4.38 -0.66 -4.33
C GLN A 92 5.87 -0.57 -4.61
N TYR A 93 6.45 -1.56 -5.27
CA TYR A 93 7.82 -1.46 -5.75
C TYR A 93 7.98 -2.19 -7.08
N ASP A 94 8.90 -1.70 -7.90
CA ASP A 94 9.36 -2.40 -9.08
C ASP A 94 10.30 -3.55 -8.65
N ALA A 95 9.81 -4.79 -8.77
CA ALA A 95 10.58 -5.97 -8.39
C ALA A 95 11.74 -6.24 -9.37
N ASN A 96 11.66 -5.72 -10.61
CA ASN A 96 12.67 -5.94 -11.63
C ASN A 96 13.11 -4.60 -12.25
N GLY A 97 14.11 -3.98 -11.63
CA GLY A 97 14.59 -2.65 -11.99
C GLY A 97 15.20 -2.47 -13.40
N PHE A 98 14.95 -3.34 -14.39
CA PHE A 98 15.45 -3.21 -15.77
C PHE A 98 14.56 -3.76 -16.90
N ASP A 99 13.51 -4.57 -16.66
CA ASP A 99 12.72 -5.21 -17.73
C ASP A 99 11.21 -4.87 -17.75
N GLY A 100 10.78 -3.92 -16.93
CA GLY A 100 9.52 -3.18 -17.11
C GLY A 100 8.27 -4.05 -17.16
N GLY A 101 7.75 -4.48 -16.00
CA GLY A 101 6.42 -5.09 -16.02
C GLY A 101 5.81 -5.54 -14.70
N ASN A 102 6.58 -5.77 -13.65
CA ASN A 102 6.04 -6.38 -12.43
C ASN A 102 6.12 -5.43 -11.25
N VAL A 103 5.19 -4.47 -11.19
CA VAL A 103 4.93 -3.71 -9.96
C VAL A 103 4.34 -4.68 -8.94
N GLU A 104 5.08 -4.95 -7.88
CA GLU A 104 4.62 -5.75 -6.77
C GLU A 104 3.94 -4.85 -5.74
N VAL A 105 2.83 -5.35 -5.18
CA VAL A 105 2.05 -4.64 -4.16
C VAL A 105 2.02 -5.49 -2.90
N THR A 106 2.45 -4.92 -1.79
CA THR A 106 2.29 -5.50 -0.45
C THR A 106 1.28 -4.68 0.34
N ILE A 107 0.35 -5.37 1.01
CA ILE A 107 -0.67 -4.76 1.87
C ILE A 107 -0.51 -5.30 3.28
N GLY A 108 -0.49 -4.39 4.24
CA GLY A 108 -0.34 -4.68 5.66
C GLY A 108 0.94 -4.09 6.25
N PRO A 109 0.97 -3.85 7.58
CA PRO A 109 -0.08 -4.14 8.56
C PRO A 109 -1.32 -3.25 8.39
N CYS A 110 -2.48 -3.77 8.79
CA CYS A 110 -3.76 -3.08 8.77
C CYS A 110 -4.26 -2.80 10.19
N ARG A 111 -5.00 -1.69 10.34
CA ARG A 111 -5.57 -1.22 11.60
C ARG A 111 -7.00 -0.74 11.40
N ARG A 112 -7.75 -0.61 12.50
CA ARG A 112 -9.02 0.13 12.50
C ARG A 112 -8.74 1.61 12.10
N PRO A 113 -9.68 2.29 11.41
CA PRO A 113 -9.52 3.69 11.01
C PRO A 113 -9.22 4.63 12.19
#